data_AF-A0A944TSN0-F1
#
_entry.id   AF-A0A944TSN0-F1
#
_cell.length_a   1.000
_cell.length_b   1.000
_cell.length_c   1.000
_cell.angle_alpha   90.00
_cell.angle_beta   90.00
_cell.angle_gamma   90.00
#
_symmetry.space_group_name_H-M   'P 1'
#
loop_
_entity.id
_entity.type
_entity.pdbx_description
1 polymer ?
#
loop_
_entity_poly.entity_id
_entity_poly.type
_entity_poly.pdbx_seq_one_letter_code
_entity_poly.pdbx_strand_id
1 'polypeptide(L)'
;MDIYTAKEYQLSKYSYEVIFSNGEVMVFDIVDSPIAMGWLKLFRQCLSGNLQYFSRLHGVLDGPRQWPFLFERLKGIVERINQYGVYPIEESPKPPYSQEMANIFHHHFSVLSGAYMEESDFFKEAPSSVKSAVCSLNAIIHEMEDFERALKINREAPARTPMVLIHDFFCAPRFKIPAAMEKHFDLNYSFGDVVLNYSQVGKTWLDLYFDDDEHVVDEVILPLAYLSGSSITLFGDSDPWTGERRQKMEKILADRGGQVSSEGLNLGFLKVAQLRDASRYQSGLLQRILALQVGSTGLRLLHEGSLLVELKPRPDCPEEYDWDRATL
;
A
#
# COMPACT_ATOMS: atom_id res chain seq x y z
N MET A 1 16.25 -13.44 -15.99
CA MET A 1 15.15 -14.41 -15.79
C MET A 1 13.91 -13.75 -16.36
N ASP A 2 13.31 -14.31 -17.43
CA ASP A 2 12.07 -13.76 -17.99
C ASP A 2 10.91 -14.17 -17.07
N ILE A 3 10.54 -13.26 -16.16
CA ILE A 3 9.45 -13.52 -15.20
C ILE A 3 8.08 -13.58 -15.89
N TYR A 4 7.99 -13.16 -17.16
CA TYR A 4 6.73 -13.03 -17.91
C TYR A 4 6.48 -14.15 -18.92
N THR A 5 7.43 -15.06 -19.17
CA THR A 5 7.19 -16.20 -20.08
C THR A 5 6.21 -17.21 -19.47
N ALA A 6 5.12 -17.45 -20.21
CA ALA A 6 3.90 -18.14 -19.80
C ALA A 6 3.82 -19.64 -20.15
N LYS A 7 4.93 -20.28 -20.56
CA LYS A 7 4.88 -21.73 -20.75
C LYS A 7 4.68 -22.38 -19.37
N GLU A 8 3.47 -22.87 -19.11
CA GLU A 8 3.10 -23.86 -18.07
C GLU A 8 2.46 -23.40 -16.75
N TYR A 9 1.89 -22.21 -16.62
CA TYR A 9 1.13 -21.86 -15.41
C TYR A 9 -0.35 -21.60 -15.72
N GLN A 10 -1.21 -22.51 -15.27
CA GLN A 10 -2.64 -22.26 -15.14
C GLN A 10 -2.87 -21.49 -13.83
N LEU A 11 -2.78 -20.15 -13.87
CA LEU A 11 -2.85 -19.31 -12.67
C LEU A 11 -4.12 -19.49 -11.86
N SER A 12 -5.22 -19.85 -12.52
CA SER A 12 -6.50 -20.18 -11.87
C SER A 12 -6.44 -21.33 -10.86
N LYS A 13 -5.36 -22.11 -10.85
CA LYS A 13 -5.10 -23.16 -9.86
C LYS A 13 -4.40 -22.66 -8.60
N TYR A 14 -3.90 -21.44 -8.61
CA TYR A 14 -3.22 -20.84 -7.47
C TYR A 14 -4.16 -19.94 -6.69
N SER A 15 -4.04 -20.02 -5.38
CA SER A 15 -4.69 -19.11 -4.44
C SER A 15 -3.77 -18.82 -3.28
N TYR A 16 -4.01 -17.75 -2.55
CA TYR A 16 -3.33 -17.52 -1.28
C TYR A 16 -4.31 -17.21 -0.16
N GLU A 17 -3.92 -17.58 1.06
CA GLU A 17 -4.67 -17.32 2.27
C GLU A 17 -4.00 -16.20 3.06
N VAL A 18 -4.83 -15.31 3.60
CA VAL A 18 -4.46 -14.33 4.60
C VAL A 18 -5.05 -14.75 5.92
N ILE A 19 -4.20 -14.88 6.94
CA ILE A 19 -4.57 -15.37 8.26
C ILE A 19 -4.55 -14.21 9.24
N PHE A 20 -5.58 -14.06 10.06
CA PHE A 20 -5.68 -13.04 11.09
C PHE A 20 -5.57 -13.63 12.50
N SER A 21 -5.26 -12.79 13.49
CA SER A 21 -5.06 -13.23 14.88
C SER A 21 -6.33 -13.75 15.55
N ASN A 22 -7.49 -13.33 15.08
CA ASN A 22 -8.80 -13.82 15.54
C ASN A 22 -9.19 -15.19 14.92
N GLY A 23 -8.31 -15.78 14.10
CA GLY A 23 -8.57 -17.05 13.40
C GLY A 23 -9.34 -16.92 12.10
N GLU A 24 -9.73 -15.71 11.68
CA GLU A 24 -10.31 -15.48 10.35
C GLU A 24 -9.29 -15.78 9.26
N VAL A 25 -9.75 -16.44 8.19
CA VAL A 25 -8.93 -16.76 7.02
C VAL A 25 -9.66 -16.28 5.77
N MET A 26 -9.01 -15.40 5.00
CA MET A 26 -9.50 -14.94 3.70
C MET A 26 -8.72 -15.61 2.59
N VAL A 27 -9.42 -16.07 1.56
CA VAL A 27 -8.83 -16.77 0.42
C VAL A 27 -8.95 -15.94 -0.84
N PHE A 28 -7.84 -15.79 -1.55
CA PHE A 28 -7.73 -14.98 -2.75
C PHE A 28 -7.29 -15.84 -3.93
N ASP A 29 -8.05 -15.79 -5.02
CA ASP A 29 -7.76 -16.47 -6.27
C ASP A 29 -6.88 -15.59 -7.16
N ILE A 30 -5.78 -16.16 -7.67
CA ILE A 30 -4.86 -15.42 -8.55
C ILE A 30 -5.50 -15.28 -9.93
N VAL A 31 -5.54 -14.07 -10.47
CA VAL A 31 -6.14 -13.82 -11.78
C VAL A 31 -5.22 -14.32 -12.90
N ASP A 32 -5.80 -14.75 -14.01
CA ASP A 32 -5.02 -15.19 -15.17
C ASP A 32 -4.52 -14.00 -15.99
N SER A 33 -3.37 -13.45 -15.62
CA SER A 33 -2.72 -12.37 -16.34
C SER A 33 -1.19 -12.46 -16.30
N PRO A 34 -0.47 -11.92 -17.31
CA PRO A 34 1.00 -11.86 -17.27
C PRO A 34 1.56 -11.07 -16.08
N ILE A 35 0.84 -10.06 -15.60
CA ILE A 35 1.23 -9.30 -14.41
C ILE A 35 1.06 -10.14 -13.14
N ALA A 36 -0.07 -10.84 -13.00
CA ALA A 36 -0.30 -11.74 -11.88
C ALA A 36 0.72 -12.88 -11.84
N MET A 37 1.20 -13.34 -13.00
CA MET A 37 2.31 -14.30 -13.09
C MET A 37 3.60 -13.77 -12.48
N GLY A 38 4.01 -12.57 -12.90
CA GLY A 38 5.22 -11.92 -12.40
C GLY A 38 5.10 -11.69 -10.90
N TRP A 39 3.96 -11.17 -10.45
CA TRP A 39 3.65 -10.98 -9.03
C TRP A 39 3.73 -12.31 -8.26
N LEU A 40 3.08 -13.38 -8.71
CA LEU A 40 3.10 -14.69 -8.04
C LEU A 40 4.53 -15.22 -7.86
N LYS A 41 5.39 -15.10 -8.89
CA LYS A 41 6.79 -15.53 -8.80
C LYS A 41 7.54 -14.76 -7.70
N LEU A 42 7.37 -13.44 -7.65
CA LEU A 42 8.01 -12.58 -6.64
C LEU A 42 7.41 -12.77 -5.26
N PHE A 43 6.09 -12.88 -5.16
CA PHE A 43 5.37 -13.15 -3.92
C PHE A 43 5.82 -14.48 -3.32
N ARG A 44 5.88 -15.56 -4.11
CA ARG A 44 6.42 -16.84 -3.67
C ARG A 44 7.88 -16.72 -3.21
N GLN A 45 8.71 -15.97 -3.94
CA GLN A 45 10.09 -15.71 -3.55
C GLN A 45 10.16 -14.98 -2.21
N CYS A 46 9.30 -13.99 -1.97
CA CYS A 46 9.23 -13.25 -0.72
C CYS A 46 8.76 -14.15 0.44
N LEU A 47 7.72 -14.97 0.25
CA LEU A 47 7.23 -15.92 1.24
C LEU A 47 8.26 -17.00 1.61
N SER A 48 9.04 -17.44 0.61
CA SER A 48 10.09 -18.46 0.82
C SER A 48 11.39 -17.87 1.35
N GLY A 49 11.57 -16.55 1.22
CA GLY A 49 12.75 -15.83 1.66
C GLY A 49 12.72 -15.50 3.15
N ASN A 50 13.88 -15.15 3.71
CA ASN A 50 13.95 -14.62 5.08
C ASN A 50 13.61 -13.11 5.14
N LEU A 51 12.80 -12.61 4.19
CA LEU A 51 12.45 -11.18 4.17
C LEU A 51 11.56 -10.83 5.34
N GLN A 52 11.75 -9.64 5.89
CA GLN A 52 10.84 -9.08 6.87
C GLN A 52 9.52 -8.74 6.16
N TYR A 53 8.44 -9.30 6.68
CA TYR A 53 7.10 -9.08 6.17
C TYR A 53 6.40 -8.06 7.06
N PHE A 54 5.65 -7.15 6.43
CA PHE A 54 4.80 -6.20 7.12
C PHE A 54 3.37 -6.35 6.60
N SER A 55 2.43 -6.40 7.54
CA SER A 55 1.01 -6.32 7.24
C SER A 55 0.41 -5.13 7.96
N ARG A 56 -0.33 -4.30 7.22
CA ARG A 56 -1.02 -3.14 7.77
C ARG A 56 -2.45 -3.12 7.29
N LEU A 57 -3.36 -2.80 8.20
CA LEU A 57 -4.76 -2.60 7.92
C LEU A 57 -5.11 -1.13 8.19
N HIS A 58 -5.54 -0.40 7.16
CA HIS A 58 -5.93 1.01 7.30
C HIS A 58 -7.43 1.18 7.02
N GLY A 59 -7.99 2.32 7.46
CA GLY A 59 -9.40 2.66 7.25
C GLY A 59 -10.38 1.92 8.18
N VAL A 60 -9.90 1.39 9.31
CA VAL A 60 -10.74 0.68 10.29
C VAL A 60 -11.35 1.67 11.27
N LEU A 61 -12.66 1.93 11.14
CA LEU A 61 -13.38 2.93 11.94
C LEU A 61 -13.79 2.42 13.32
N ASP A 62 -14.09 1.13 13.43
CA ASP A 62 -14.54 0.49 14.69
C ASP A 62 -13.37 -0.01 15.56
N GLY A 63 -12.13 0.30 15.16
CA GLY A 63 -10.92 -0.16 15.82
C GLY A 63 -10.35 0.81 16.87
N PRO A 64 -9.29 0.41 17.59
CA PRO A 64 -8.61 1.26 18.57
C PRO A 64 -7.69 2.31 17.92
N ARG A 65 -7.34 2.15 16.64
CA ARG A 65 -6.40 3.02 15.90
C ARG A 65 -7.10 4.25 15.31
N GLN A 66 -7.75 5.03 16.18
CA GLN A 66 -8.46 6.25 15.81
C GLN A 66 -7.56 7.49 15.99
N TRP A 67 -8.10 8.69 15.73
CA TRP A 67 -7.34 9.94 15.80
C TRP A 67 -6.41 10.09 17.02
N PRO A 68 -6.83 9.86 18.27
CA PRO A 68 -5.92 9.99 19.41
C PRO A 68 -4.69 9.08 19.31
N PHE A 69 -4.88 7.85 18.85
CA PHE A 69 -3.79 6.91 18.61
C PHE A 69 -2.89 7.39 17.47
N LEU A 70 -3.47 7.77 16.32
CA LEU A 70 -2.72 8.17 15.14
C LEU A 70 -1.85 9.42 15.40
N PHE A 71 -2.40 10.42 16.10
CA PHE A 71 -1.65 11.62 16.48
C PHE A 71 -0.53 11.33 17.48
N GLU A 72 -0.81 10.54 18.52
CA GLU A 72 0.23 10.17 19.49
C GLU A 72 1.34 9.36 18.83
N ARG A 73 0.97 8.50 17.86
CA ARG A 73 1.92 7.72 17.09
C ARG A 73 2.82 8.59 16.22
N LEU A 74 2.23 9.50 15.44
CA LEU A 74 2.96 10.46 14.61
C LEU A 74 3.89 11.33 15.46
N LYS A 75 3.43 11.79 16.62
CA LYS A 75 4.24 12.55 17.58
C LYS A 75 5.45 11.74 18.06
N GLY A 76 5.26 10.49 18.48
CA GLY A 76 6.35 9.62 18.92
C GLY A 76 7.39 9.34 17.84
N ILE A 77 6.95 9.25 16.57
CA ILE A 77 7.83 9.11 15.40
C ILE A 77 8.67 10.39 15.22
N VAL A 78 8.04 11.56 15.24
CA VAL A 78 8.72 12.87 15.12
C VAL A 78 9.73 13.07 16.26
N GLU A 79 9.35 12.74 17.50
CA GLU A 79 10.25 12.80 18.66
C GLU A 79 11.47 11.90 18.48
N ARG A 80 11.29 10.68 17.95
CA ARG A 80 12.40 9.76 17.68
C ARG A 80 13.37 10.31 16.63
N ILE A 81 12.85 10.90 15.56
CA ILE A 81 13.67 11.52 14.51
C ILE A 81 14.43 12.72 15.09
N ASN A 82 13.74 13.58 15.84
CA ASN A 82 14.34 14.77 16.46
C ASN A 82 15.41 14.43 17.51
N GLN A 83 15.25 13.33 18.26
CA GLN A 83 16.25 12.86 19.23
C GLN A 83 17.60 12.49 18.58
N TYR A 84 17.61 12.14 17.29
CA TYR A 84 18.86 11.91 16.57
C TYR A 84 19.66 13.20 16.35
N GLY A 85 18.99 14.35 16.28
CA GLY A 85 19.62 15.68 16.31
C GLY A 85 20.23 16.17 14.99
N VAL A 86 20.13 15.41 13.90
CA VAL A 86 20.71 15.80 12.59
C VAL A 86 19.73 16.60 11.73
N TYR A 87 18.43 16.30 11.80
CA TYR A 87 17.38 16.98 11.05
C TYR A 87 16.20 17.27 12.00
N PRO A 88 15.98 18.54 12.40
CA PRO A 88 14.85 18.89 13.24
C PRO A 88 13.57 19.03 12.41
N ILE A 89 12.51 18.36 12.86
CA ILE A 89 11.13 18.61 12.47
C ILE A 89 10.54 19.53 13.54
N GLU A 90 10.30 20.80 13.20
CA GLU A 90 9.79 21.82 14.14
C GLU A 90 8.27 21.74 14.29
N GLU A 91 7.63 21.21 13.25
CA GLU A 91 6.19 21.05 13.14
C GLU A 91 5.68 20.00 14.11
N SER A 92 4.66 20.39 14.87
CA SER A 92 4.04 19.52 15.86
C SER A 92 2.75 18.95 15.29
N PRO A 93 2.59 17.61 15.31
CA PRO A 93 1.33 16.96 14.93
C PRO A 93 0.20 17.44 15.84
N LYS A 94 -0.83 18.08 15.28
CA LYS A 94 -1.95 18.64 16.05
C LYS A 94 -3.28 18.31 15.40
N PRO A 95 -4.30 17.90 16.20
CA PRO A 95 -5.65 17.76 15.70
C PRO A 95 -6.31 19.14 15.42
N PRO A 96 -7.29 19.21 14.51
CA PRO A 96 -7.79 18.12 13.66
C PRO A 96 -6.83 17.78 12.51
N TYR A 97 -7.01 16.61 11.88
CA TYR A 97 -6.30 16.25 10.66
C TYR A 97 -6.57 17.29 9.56
N SER A 98 -5.53 17.62 8.78
CA SER A 98 -5.65 18.40 7.54
C SER A 98 -4.70 17.83 6.48
N GLN A 99 -5.09 17.96 5.21
CA GLN A 99 -4.22 17.56 4.10
C GLN A 99 -2.92 18.37 4.06
N GLU A 100 -2.97 19.65 4.43
CA GLU A 100 -1.78 20.51 4.55
C GLU A 100 -0.77 19.94 5.55
N MET A 101 -1.23 19.46 6.71
CA MET A 101 -0.37 18.80 7.69
C MET A 101 0.24 17.52 7.12
N ALA A 102 -0.56 16.67 6.45
CA ALA A 102 -0.06 15.46 5.80
C ALA A 102 1.03 15.79 4.77
N ASN A 103 0.81 16.82 3.95
CA ASN A 103 1.77 17.28 2.94
C ASN A 103 3.09 17.77 3.55
N ILE A 104 3.05 18.49 4.67
CA ILE A 104 4.26 18.90 5.41
C ILE A 104 5.05 17.67 5.89
N PHE A 105 4.39 16.70 6.52
CA PHE A 105 5.09 15.51 7.01
C PHE A 105 5.57 14.58 5.88
N HIS A 106 4.85 14.51 4.76
CA HIS A 106 5.32 13.84 3.54
C HIS A 106 6.58 14.50 2.99
N HIS A 107 6.66 15.83 3.03
CA HIS A 107 7.86 16.56 2.63
C HIS A 107 9.06 16.20 3.52
N HIS A 108 8.88 16.18 4.85
CA HIS A 108 9.95 15.72 5.75
C HIS A 108 10.38 14.28 5.44
N PHE A 109 9.44 13.37 5.20
CA PHE A 109 9.77 12.01 4.79
C PHE A 109 10.61 11.98 3.51
N SER A 110 10.26 12.76 2.49
CA SER A 110 11.03 12.82 1.24
C SER A 110 12.44 13.35 1.46
N VAL A 111 12.62 14.39 2.28
CA VAL A 111 13.95 14.93 2.62
C VAL A 111 14.77 13.91 3.40
N LEU A 112 14.16 13.25 4.37
CA LEU A 112 14.81 12.29 5.26
C LEU A 112 15.16 10.98 4.58
N SER A 113 14.30 10.46 3.69
CA SER A 113 14.52 9.17 3.01
C SER A 113 15.32 9.32 1.71
N GLY A 114 15.18 10.46 1.02
CA GLY A 114 15.71 10.70 -0.31
C GLY A 114 14.65 10.59 -1.40
N ALA A 115 15.07 10.76 -2.65
CA ALA A 115 14.18 10.73 -3.80
C ALA A 115 14.38 9.44 -4.61
N TYR A 116 13.27 8.80 -4.98
CA TYR A 116 13.22 7.69 -5.93
C TYR A 116 14.11 6.49 -5.59
N MET A 117 15.35 6.47 -6.10
CA MET A 117 16.35 5.39 -5.97
C MET A 117 17.61 5.84 -5.25
N GLU A 118 17.71 7.12 -4.88
CA GLU A 118 18.84 7.67 -4.15
C GLU A 118 18.42 7.97 -2.71
N GLU A 119 18.94 7.16 -1.80
CA GLU A 119 18.81 7.43 -0.37
C GLU A 119 19.49 8.76 -0.04
N SER A 120 18.86 9.56 0.83
CA SER A 120 19.49 10.77 1.36
C SER A 120 20.72 10.42 2.19
N ASP A 121 21.64 11.37 2.36
CA ASP A 121 22.80 11.16 3.23
C ASP A 121 22.38 10.99 4.70
N PHE A 122 21.31 11.68 5.12
CA PHE A 122 20.67 11.44 6.41
C PHE A 122 20.28 9.96 6.55
N PHE A 123 19.58 9.42 5.55
CA PHE A 123 19.07 8.05 5.62
C PHE A 123 20.22 7.06 5.68
N LYS A 124 21.26 7.20 4.84
CA LYS A 124 22.41 6.30 4.82
C LYS A 124 23.09 6.19 6.19
N GLU A 125 23.31 7.35 6.83
CA GLU A 125 24.04 7.47 8.10
C GLU A 125 23.19 7.20 9.35
N ALA A 126 21.87 7.31 9.24
CA ALA A 126 20.97 7.12 10.37
C ALA A 126 21.05 5.69 10.94
N PRO A 127 21.00 5.53 12.28
CA PRO A 127 20.89 4.22 12.90
C PRO A 127 19.54 3.56 12.53
N SER A 128 19.48 2.24 12.60
CA SER A 128 18.31 1.42 12.27
C SER A 128 17.00 1.92 12.89
N SER A 129 17.04 2.30 14.18
CA SER A 129 15.87 2.82 14.89
C SER A 129 15.35 4.15 14.35
N VAL A 130 16.22 4.99 13.79
CA VAL A 130 15.83 6.26 13.13
C VAL A 130 15.34 5.98 11.71
N LYS A 131 15.99 5.07 10.97
CA LYS A 131 15.48 4.59 9.66
C LYS A 131 14.07 4.02 9.79
N SER A 132 13.81 3.25 10.86
CA SER A 132 12.49 2.73 11.20
C SER A 132 11.48 3.85 11.38
N ALA A 133 11.83 4.87 12.16
CA ALA A 133 10.98 6.02 12.40
C ALA A 133 10.68 6.79 11.11
N VAL A 134 11.67 7.00 10.24
CA VAL A 134 11.47 7.64 8.93
C VAL A 134 10.52 6.83 8.04
N CYS A 135 10.68 5.51 7.93
CA CYS A 135 9.73 4.68 7.17
C CYS A 135 8.33 4.68 7.79
N SER A 136 8.26 4.68 9.13
CA SER A 136 7.00 4.72 9.87
C SER A 136 6.30 6.08 9.74
N LEU A 137 7.04 7.17 9.51
CA LEU A 137 6.49 8.50 9.23
C LEU A 137 5.59 8.45 7.98
N ASN A 138 6.07 7.90 6.87
CA ASN A 138 5.26 7.75 5.67
C ASN A 138 4.05 6.84 5.89
N ALA A 139 4.26 5.72 6.60
CA ALA A 139 3.20 4.76 6.87
C ALA A 139 2.05 5.35 7.71
N ILE A 140 2.36 6.11 8.77
CA ILE A 140 1.34 6.68 9.64
C ILE A 140 0.57 7.81 8.95
N ILE A 141 1.20 8.58 8.07
CA ILE A 141 0.50 9.63 7.29
C ILE A 141 -0.51 8.98 6.35
N HIS A 142 -0.13 7.93 5.63
CA HIS A 142 -1.07 7.19 4.78
C HIS A 142 -2.20 6.53 5.58
N GLU A 143 -1.91 6.00 6.78
CA GLU A 143 -2.96 5.47 7.66
C GLU A 143 -3.95 6.57 8.08
N MET A 144 -3.47 7.79 8.35
CA MET A 144 -4.31 8.96 8.65
C MET A 144 -5.15 9.39 7.44
N GLU A 145 -4.56 9.44 6.24
CA GLU A 145 -5.26 9.74 4.99
C GLU A 145 -6.38 8.73 4.69
N ASP A 146 -6.08 7.44 4.82
CA ASP A 146 -7.03 6.35 4.64
C ASP A 146 -8.15 6.40 5.69
N PHE A 147 -7.82 6.75 6.94
CA PHE A 147 -8.81 6.91 8.01
C PHE A 147 -9.75 8.09 7.77
N GLU A 148 -9.24 9.27 7.37
CA GLU A 148 -10.09 10.42 7.00
C GLU A 148 -10.97 10.10 5.79
N ARG A 149 -10.43 9.43 4.78
CA ARG A 149 -11.18 8.97 3.60
C ARG A 149 -12.30 8.01 4.01
N ALA A 150 -12.01 7.05 4.88
CA ALA A 150 -12.99 6.12 5.41
C ALA A 150 -14.09 6.85 6.19
N LEU A 151 -13.74 7.81 7.06
CA LEU A 151 -14.71 8.63 7.80
C LEU A 151 -15.63 9.41 6.86
N LYS A 152 -15.08 10.08 5.85
CA LYS A 152 -15.86 10.87 4.88
C LYS A 152 -16.85 10.00 4.13
N ILE A 153 -16.38 8.89 3.56
CA ILE A 153 -17.25 7.98 2.80
C ILE A 153 -18.26 7.29 3.71
N ASN A 154 -17.89 6.91 4.94
CA ASN A 154 -18.81 6.28 5.86
C ASN A 154 -20.01 7.18 6.20
N ARG A 155 -19.82 8.50 6.31
CA ARG A 155 -20.91 9.46 6.56
C ARG A 155 -21.94 9.48 5.43
N GLU A 156 -21.51 9.28 4.19
CA GLU A 156 -22.36 9.38 2.99
C GLU A 156 -22.89 8.01 2.54
N ALA A 157 -22.05 6.97 2.60
CA ALA A 157 -22.32 5.63 2.12
C ALA A 157 -21.64 4.57 3.02
N PRO A 158 -22.19 4.26 4.22
CA PRO A 158 -21.58 3.31 5.17
C PRO A 158 -21.26 1.93 4.58
N ALA A 159 -22.11 1.44 3.66
CA ALA A 159 -21.92 0.16 2.98
C ALA A 159 -20.67 0.10 2.08
N ARG A 160 -20.07 1.25 1.79
CA ARG A 160 -18.92 1.41 0.88
C ARG A 160 -17.69 1.98 1.58
N THR A 161 -17.68 1.96 2.92
CA THR A 161 -16.55 2.43 3.72
C THR A 161 -15.28 1.71 3.28
N PRO A 162 -14.27 2.41 2.73
CA PRO A 162 -13.04 1.79 2.28
C PRO A 162 -12.22 1.32 3.48
N MET A 163 -11.54 0.21 3.27
CA MET A 163 -10.49 -0.31 4.13
C MET A 163 -9.44 -0.95 3.22
N VAL A 164 -8.17 -0.89 3.60
CA VAL A 164 -7.09 -1.47 2.79
C VAL A 164 -6.23 -2.38 3.65
N LEU A 165 -5.88 -3.53 3.11
CA LEU A 165 -4.89 -4.43 3.70
C LEU A 165 -3.64 -4.43 2.82
N ILE A 166 -2.54 -3.99 3.39
CA ILE A 166 -1.26 -3.89 2.70
C ILE A 166 -0.41 -5.07 3.13
N HIS A 167 0.15 -5.76 2.13
CA HIS A 167 1.17 -6.79 2.28
C HIS A 167 2.46 -6.26 1.68
N ASP A 168 3.45 -6.03 2.53
CA ASP A 168 4.74 -5.49 2.09
C ASP A 168 5.89 -6.37 2.56
N PHE A 169 6.92 -6.46 1.73
CA PHE A 169 8.11 -7.25 2.02
C PHE A 169 9.33 -6.34 1.93
N PHE A 170 10.03 -6.25 3.04
CA PHE A 170 11.20 -5.41 3.15
C PHE A 170 12.31 -5.85 2.20
N CYS A 171 12.93 -4.89 1.51
CA CYS A 171 13.96 -5.16 0.49
C CYS A 171 13.52 -6.20 -0.56
N ALA A 172 12.22 -6.31 -0.83
CA ALA A 172 11.72 -7.22 -1.85
C ALA A 172 12.36 -6.93 -3.22
N PRO A 173 12.69 -7.97 -4.00
CA PRO A 173 13.12 -7.79 -5.37
C PRO A 173 12.09 -7.00 -6.18
N ARG A 174 12.57 -6.03 -6.95
CA ARG A 174 11.76 -5.18 -7.83
C ARG A 174 12.17 -5.42 -9.28
N PHE A 175 11.17 -5.49 -10.16
CA PHE A 175 11.38 -5.66 -11.60
C PHE A 175 10.63 -4.58 -12.35
N LYS A 176 11.27 -3.95 -13.33
CA LYS A 176 10.62 -2.93 -14.16
C LYS A 176 9.45 -3.55 -14.91
N ILE A 177 8.29 -2.92 -14.82
CA ILE A 177 7.10 -3.31 -15.56
C ILE A 177 7.37 -3.04 -17.06
N PRO A 178 7.25 -4.05 -17.94
CA PRO A 178 7.42 -3.83 -19.37
C PRO A 178 6.30 -2.94 -19.93
N ALA A 179 6.62 -2.09 -20.91
CA ALA A 179 5.65 -1.20 -21.57
C ALA A 179 4.44 -1.97 -22.17
N ALA A 180 4.63 -3.23 -22.59
CA ALA A 180 3.54 -4.08 -23.07
C ALA A 180 2.45 -4.36 -22.01
N MET A 181 2.73 -4.09 -20.74
CA MET A 181 1.81 -4.29 -19.63
C MET A 181 0.99 -3.05 -19.27
N GLU A 182 1.28 -1.89 -19.85
CA GLU A 182 0.58 -0.62 -19.55
C GLU A 182 -0.93 -0.71 -19.86
N LYS A 183 -1.31 -1.52 -20.86
CA LYS A 183 -2.72 -1.80 -21.20
C LYS A 183 -3.53 -2.51 -20.12
N HIS A 184 -2.89 -3.04 -19.08
CA HIS A 184 -3.54 -3.78 -18.01
C HIS A 184 -3.92 -2.91 -16.81
N PHE A 185 -3.53 -1.64 -16.78
CA PHE A 185 -3.97 -0.70 -15.76
C PHE A 185 -5.47 -0.40 -15.91
N ASP A 186 -6.21 -0.50 -14.82
CA ASP A 186 -7.64 -0.17 -14.75
C ASP A 186 -7.90 0.82 -13.62
N LEU A 187 -8.66 1.88 -13.92
CA LEU A 187 -9.06 2.88 -12.94
C LEU A 187 -10.14 2.36 -11.98
N ASN A 188 -10.86 1.32 -12.37
CA ASN A 188 -11.91 0.72 -11.58
C ASN A 188 -11.37 -0.50 -10.85
N TYR A 189 -11.80 -0.64 -9.60
CA TYR A 189 -11.60 -1.84 -8.80
C TYR A 189 -12.90 -2.21 -8.08
N SER A 190 -13.03 -3.49 -7.78
CA SER A 190 -14.13 -4.07 -7.03
C SER A 190 -13.69 -4.44 -5.62
N PHE A 191 -14.66 -4.58 -4.71
CA PHE A 191 -14.40 -5.10 -3.39
C PHE A 191 -13.64 -6.43 -3.42
N GLY A 192 -12.55 -6.51 -2.64
CA GLY A 192 -11.70 -7.69 -2.52
C GLY A 192 -10.68 -7.85 -3.65
N ASP A 193 -10.56 -6.86 -4.54
CA ASP A 193 -9.47 -6.81 -5.51
C ASP A 193 -8.13 -6.72 -4.80
N VAL A 194 -7.17 -7.50 -5.29
CA VAL A 194 -5.77 -7.43 -4.87
C VAL A 194 -5.00 -6.82 -6.02
N VAL A 195 -4.32 -5.72 -5.75
CA VAL A 195 -3.59 -4.93 -6.73
C VAL A 195 -2.12 -4.81 -6.32
N LEU A 196 -1.25 -4.50 -7.27
CA LEU A 196 0.15 -4.23 -6.95
C LEU A 196 0.30 -3.07 -5.98
N ASN A 197 1.17 -3.24 -4.98
CA ASN A 197 1.53 -2.15 -4.08
C ASN A 197 2.46 -1.16 -4.78
N TYR A 198 2.28 0.13 -4.51
CA TYR A 198 3.20 1.16 -4.95
C TYR A 198 4.47 1.13 -4.07
N SER A 199 5.50 0.44 -4.57
CA SER A 199 6.75 0.19 -3.82
C SER A 199 7.88 1.14 -4.24
N GLN A 200 7.56 2.41 -4.47
CA GLN A 200 8.51 3.45 -4.89
C GLN A 200 8.31 4.72 -4.05
N VAL A 201 9.33 5.58 -3.96
CA VAL A 201 9.20 6.90 -3.32
C VAL A 201 8.75 7.91 -4.38
N GLY A 202 7.56 8.48 -4.18
CA GLY A 202 6.92 9.45 -5.07
C GLY A 202 5.40 9.42 -4.90
N LYS A 203 4.67 10.27 -5.63
CA LYS A 203 3.20 10.23 -5.72
C LYS A 203 2.77 9.69 -7.08
N THR A 204 1.73 8.88 -7.13
CA THR A 204 1.11 8.51 -8.41
C THR A 204 0.17 9.62 -8.90
N TRP A 205 -0.22 9.56 -10.18
CA TRP A 205 -1.29 10.41 -10.71
C TRP A 205 -2.62 10.23 -9.97
N LEU A 206 -2.88 9.03 -9.45
CA LEU A 206 -4.06 8.76 -8.64
C LEU A 206 -3.97 9.45 -7.28
N ASP A 207 -2.81 9.43 -6.63
CA ASP A 207 -2.61 10.11 -5.34
C ASP A 207 -2.84 11.61 -5.48
N LEU A 208 -2.29 12.24 -6.53
CA LEU A 208 -2.55 13.64 -6.83
C LEU A 208 -4.05 13.96 -6.97
N TYR A 209 -4.79 13.08 -7.64
CA TYR A 209 -6.23 13.25 -7.80
C TYR A 209 -7.00 13.10 -6.48
N PHE A 210 -6.61 12.15 -5.64
CA PHE A 210 -7.28 11.89 -4.37
C PHE A 210 -6.95 12.93 -3.29
N ASP A 211 -5.72 13.44 -3.29
CA ASP A 211 -5.23 14.40 -2.30
C ASP A 211 -5.72 15.83 -2.57
N ASP A 212 -6.24 16.11 -3.78
CA ASP A 212 -6.59 17.47 -4.24
C ASP A 212 -5.43 18.47 -4.04
N ASP A 213 -4.21 17.99 -4.22
CA ASP A 213 -2.98 18.68 -3.86
C ASP A 213 -2.46 19.54 -5.01
N GLU A 214 -2.74 20.85 -4.96
CA GLU A 214 -2.30 21.81 -5.99
C GLU A 214 -0.79 22.11 -5.94
N HIS A 215 -0.08 21.69 -4.87
CA HIS A 215 1.30 22.11 -4.60
C HIS A 215 2.37 21.03 -4.90
N VAL A 216 1.97 19.85 -5.38
CA VAL A 216 2.93 18.82 -5.80
C VAL A 216 3.75 19.31 -7.00
N VAL A 217 5.07 19.27 -6.90
CA VAL A 217 5.98 19.50 -8.03
C VAL A 217 6.02 18.26 -8.94
N ASP A 218 6.02 18.47 -10.26
CA ASP A 218 5.87 17.39 -11.25
C ASP A 218 6.94 16.29 -11.13
N GLU A 219 8.14 16.64 -10.66
CA GLU A 219 9.28 15.74 -10.49
C GLU A 219 9.04 14.60 -9.48
N VAL A 220 8.03 14.74 -8.61
CA VAL A 220 7.66 13.74 -7.59
C VAL A 220 6.52 12.83 -8.09
N ILE A 221 5.90 13.16 -9.23
CA ILE A 221 4.83 12.35 -9.82
C ILE A 221 5.44 11.22 -10.64
N LEU A 222 5.34 10.00 -10.11
CA LEU A 222 5.97 8.83 -10.70
C LEU A 222 4.93 7.74 -10.98
N PRO A 223 4.81 7.28 -12.25
CA PRO A 223 3.92 6.17 -12.59
C PRO A 223 4.37 4.88 -11.90
N LEU A 224 3.44 3.95 -11.63
CA LEU A 224 3.79 2.62 -11.13
C LEU A 224 4.70 1.92 -12.15
N ALA A 225 6.00 1.83 -11.87
CA ALA A 225 7.01 1.38 -12.82
C ALA A 225 7.67 0.05 -12.42
N TYR A 226 7.49 -0.38 -11.17
CA TYR A 226 8.10 -1.59 -10.64
C TYR A 226 7.07 -2.55 -10.08
N LEU A 227 7.29 -3.82 -10.39
CA LEU A 227 6.60 -4.98 -9.86
C LEU A 227 7.42 -5.56 -8.70
N SER A 228 6.75 -5.87 -7.58
CA SER A 228 7.32 -6.58 -6.44
C SER A 228 6.39 -7.71 -5.98
N GLY A 229 6.76 -8.44 -4.93
CA GLY A 229 5.86 -9.39 -4.25
C GLY A 229 4.81 -8.72 -3.36
N SER A 230 4.89 -7.40 -3.16
CA SER A 230 3.98 -6.64 -2.30
C SER A 230 2.64 -6.36 -3.00
N SER A 231 1.56 -6.27 -2.25
CA SER A 231 0.21 -6.04 -2.76
C SER A 231 -0.66 -5.24 -1.80
N ILE A 232 -1.73 -4.66 -2.32
CA ILE A 232 -2.78 -4.03 -1.53
C ILE A 232 -4.09 -4.75 -1.86
N THR A 233 -4.82 -5.17 -0.83
CA THR A 233 -6.21 -5.61 -0.96
C THR A 233 -7.14 -4.44 -0.69
N LEU A 234 -8.03 -4.17 -1.62
CA LEU A 234 -8.99 -3.06 -1.57
C LEU A 234 -10.34 -3.57 -1.07
N PHE A 235 -10.76 -3.14 0.12
CA PHE A 235 -12.07 -3.46 0.69
C PHE A 235 -12.97 -2.23 0.61
N GLY A 236 -13.55 -2.06 -0.57
CA GLY A 236 -14.49 -1.01 -0.91
C GLY A 236 -14.69 -1.04 -2.41
N ASP A 237 -15.82 -0.56 -2.89
CA ASP A 237 -16.03 -0.44 -4.33
C ASP A 237 -15.58 0.94 -4.80
N SER A 238 -14.73 0.96 -5.82
CA SER A 238 -14.46 2.20 -6.54
C SER A 238 -15.77 2.78 -7.05
N ASP A 239 -15.96 4.10 -6.94
CA ASP A 239 -16.96 4.71 -7.80
C ASP A 239 -16.50 4.54 -9.24
N PRO A 240 -17.41 4.18 -10.16
CA PRO A 240 -17.08 4.11 -11.57
C PRO A 240 -16.40 5.39 -12.03
N TRP A 241 -15.31 5.25 -12.78
CA TRP A 241 -14.55 6.39 -13.30
C TRP A 241 -15.28 7.08 -14.47
N THR A 242 -16.40 7.74 -14.16
CA THR A 242 -17.30 8.35 -15.14
C THR A 242 -17.56 9.83 -14.83
N GLY A 243 -18.09 10.54 -15.83
CA GLY A 243 -18.55 11.93 -15.68
C GLY A 243 -17.49 12.87 -15.11
N GLU A 244 -17.82 13.49 -13.98
CA GLU A 244 -17.03 14.54 -13.32
C GLU A 244 -15.64 14.05 -12.87
N ARG A 245 -15.52 12.82 -12.37
CA ARG A 245 -14.24 12.26 -11.91
C ARG A 245 -13.22 12.17 -13.06
N ARG A 246 -13.70 11.68 -14.21
CA ARG A 246 -12.90 11.61 -15.42
C ARG A 246 -12.50 13.01 -15.90
N GLN A 247 -13.43 13.95 -15.91
CA GLN A 247 -13.16 15.34 -16.31
C GLN A 247 -12.13 16.02 -15.38
N LYS A 248 -12.22 15.80 -14.06
CA LYS A 248 -11.26 16.34 -13.09
C LYS A 248 -9.86 15.77 -13.34
N MET A 249 -9.74 14.46 -13.56
CA MET A 249 -8.45 13.84 -13.89
C MET A 249 -7.89 14.31 -15.24
N GLU A 250 -8.74 14.40 -16.27
CA GLU A 250 -8.35 14.95 -17.57
C GLU A 250 -7.85 16.39 -17.44
N LYS A 251 -8.48 17.21 -16.57
CA LYS A 251 -8.03 18.56 -16.27
C LYS A 251 -6.67 18.58 -15.56
N ILE A 252 -6.49 17.80 -14.48
CA ILE A 252 -5.21 17.71 -13.75
C ILE A 252 -4.07 17.34 -14.70
N LEU A 253 -4.31 16.35 -15.57
CA LEU A 253 -3.33 15.93 -16.55
C LEU A 253 -3.07 17.04 -17.58
N ALA A 254 -4.11 17.67 -18.13
CA ALA A 254 -3.97 18.73 -19.12
C ALA A 254 -3.21 19.95 -18.59
N ASP A 255 -3.50 20.38 -17.36
CA ASP A 255 -2.85 21.52 -16.70
C ASP A 255 -1.34 21.27 -16.49
N ARG A 256 -0.93 20.00 -16.44
CA ARG A 256 0.47 19.55 -16.27
C ARG A 256 1.06 18.92 -17.55
N GLY A 257 0.43 19.15 -18.71
CA GLY A 257 0.93 18.73 -20.02
C GLY A 257 0.76 17.24 -20.38
N GLY A 258 0.00 16.47 -19.60
CA GLY A 258 -0.36 15.07 -19.85
C GLY A 258 -1.78 14.89 -20.44
N GLN A 259 -2.14 13.66 -20.83
CA GLN A 259 -3.50 13.27 -21.25
C GLN A 259 -3.86 11.88 -20.71
N VAL A 260 -5.11 11.61 -20.33
CA VAL A 260 -5.52 10.28 -19.78
C VAL A 260 -5.12 9.10 -20.68
N SER A 261 -5.07 9.32 -22.00
CA SER A 261 -4.69 8.30 -22.98
C SER A 261 -3.20 8.27 -23.33
N SER A 262 -2.35 9.10 -22.72
CA SER A 262 -0.92 9.07 -23.04
C SER A 262 -0.27 7.79 -22.49
N GLU A 263 0.38 7.05 -23.38
CA GLU A 263 1.27 5.94 -23.02
C GLU A 263 2.28 6.39 -21.96
N GLY A 264 2.60 5.50 -21.01
CA GLY A 264 3.56 5.77 -19.93
C GLY A 264 3.01 6.41 -18.64
N LEU A 265 1.72 6.79 -18.56
CA LEU A 265 1.14 7.31 -17.31
C LEU A 265 0.84 6.23 -16.27
N ASN A 266 0.66 4.97 -16.70
CA ASN A 266 0.32 3.83 -15.84
C ASN A 266 -0.81 4.16 -14.86
N LEU A 267 -1.87 4.77 -15.40
CA LEU A 267 -2.97 5.32 -14.62
C LEU A 267 -3.95 4.21 -14.24
N GLY A 268 -4.05 3.90 -12.94
CA GLY A 268 -4.96 2.86 -12.45
C GLY A 268 -4.27 1.84 -11.55
N PHE A 269 -4.91 0.70 -11.42
CA PHE A 269 -4.50 -0.43 -10.61
C PHE A 269 -4.15 -1.62 -11.51
N LEU A 270 -3.19 -2.42 -11.07
CA LEU A 270 -2.84 -3.69 -11.69
C LEU A 270 -3.32 -4.84 -10.82
N LYS A 271 -4.46 -5.42 -11.19
CA LYS A 271 -5.07 -6.55 -10.47
C LYS A 271 -4.25 -7.83 -10.62
N VAL A 272 -3.99 -8.48 -9.49
CA VAL A 272 -3.23 -9.74 -9.40
C VAL A 272 -3.99 -10.89 -8.74
N ALA A 273 -4.99 -10.58 -7.90
CA ALA A 273 -5.86 -11.58 -7.31
C ALA A 273 -7.24 -10.99 -6.94
N GLN A 274 -8.16 -11.86 -6.54
CA GLN A 274 -9.52 -11.51 -6.12
C GLN A 274 -9.93 -12.35 -4.91
N LEU A 275 -10.59 -11.73 -3.94
CA LEU A 275 -11.23 -12.43 -2.83
C LEU A 275 -12.30 -13.42 -3.33
N ARG A 276 -12.17 -14.70 -2.99
CA ARG A 276 -13.02 -15.79 -3.50
C ARG A 276 -14.48 -15.70 -3.09
N ASP A 277 -14.75 -15.30 -1.84
CA ASP A 277 -16.10 -15.19 -1.28
C ASP A 277 -16.35 -13.77 -0.79
N ALA A 278 -16.28 -12.81 -1.71
CA ALA A 278 -16.52 -11.40 -1.41
C ALA A 278 -17.91 -11.18 -0.77
N SER A 279 -18.93 -11.97 -1.15
CA SER A 279 -20.27 -11.89 -0.58
C SER A 279 -20.35 -12.14 0.92
N ARG A 280 -19.41 -12.90 1.49
CA ARG A 280 -19.30 -13.12 2.94
C ARG A 280 -18.90 -11.86 3.70
N TYR A 281 -18.24 -10.92 3.05
CA TYR A 281 -17.68 -9.73 3.66
C TYR A 281 -18.35 -8.49 3.08
N GLN A 282 -19.43 -8.03 3.71
CA GLN A 282 -19.92 -6.68 3.48
C GLN A 282 -19.05 -5.69 4.27
N SER A 283 -18.78 -4.50 3.73
CA SER A 283 -17.86 -3.52 4.33
C SER A 283 -18.12 -3.28 5.83
N GLY A 284 -19.39 -3.11 6.22
CA GLY A 284 -19.75 -2.90 7.64
C GLY A 284 -19.51 -4.12 8.55
N LEU A 285 -19.69 -5.34 8.03
CA LEU A 285 -19.34 -6.56 8.78
C LEU A 285 -17.82 -6.72 8.87
N LEU A 286 -17.12 -6.42 7.79
CA LEU A 286 -15.67 -6.53 7.71
C LEU A 286 -14.97 -5.59 8.69
N GLN A 287 -15.45 -4.35 8.82
CA GLN A 287 -15.00 -3.38 9.83
C GLN A 287 -15.03 -3.99 11.24
N ARG A 288 -16.08 -4.74 11.59
CA ARG A 288 -16.20 -5.43 12.88
C ARG A 288 -15.31 -6.66 13.00
N ILE A 289 -15.25 -7.48 11.96
CA ILE A 289 -14.39 -8.68 11.94
C ILE A 289 -12.94 -8.29 12.18
N LEU A 290 -12.49 -7.19 11.57
CA LEU A 290 -11.10 -6.75 11.63
C LEU A 290 -10.84 -5.59 12.61
N ALA A 291 -11.84 -5.16 13.39
CA ALA A 291 -11.73 -3.99 14.29
C ALA A 291 -10.50 -4.04 15.23
N LEU A 292 -10.18 -5.22 15.74
CA LEU A 292 -9.06 -5.44 16.66
C LEU A 292 -7.79 -5.94 15.97
N GLN A 293 -7.79 -6.00 14.63
CA GLN A 293 -6.65 -6.46 13.85
C GLN A 293 -5.79 -5.26 13.45
N VAL A 294 -4.48 -5.41 13.56
CA VAL A 294 -3.50 -4.43 13.04
C VAL A 294 -3.06 -4.77 11.61
N GLY A 295 -3.18 -6.05 11.25
CA GLY A 295 -2.81 -6.63 9.96
C GLY A 295 -3.00 -8.14 10.00
N SER A 296 -2.49 -8.85 9.01
CA SER A 296 -2.45 -10.30 8.99
C SER A 296 -1.27 -10.86 9.80
N THR A 297 -1.46 -12.05 10.36
CA THR A 297 -0.44 -12.79 11.14
C THR A 297 0.29 -13.84 10.32
N GLY A 298 -0.23 -14.16 9.14
CA GLY A 298 0.39 -15.14 8.24
C GLY A 298 -0.15 -15.06 6.82
N LEU A 299 0.59 -15.69 5.92
CA LEU A 299 0.26 -15.86 4.52
C LEU A 299 0.56 -17.29 4.09
N ARG A 300 -0.31 -17.90 3.29
CA ARG A 300 -0.05 -19.20 2.67
C ARG A 300 -0.32 -19.13 1.19
N LEU A 301 0.57 -19.68 0.38
CA LEU A 301 0.36 -19.88 -1.04
C LEU A 301 -0.02 -21.33 -1.29
N LEU A 302 -1.06 -21.55 -2.09
CA LEU A 302 -1.61 -22.85 -2.42
C LEU A 302 -1.63 -23.06 -3.93
N HIS A 303 -1.56 -24.33 -4.33
CA HIS A 303 -1.81 -24.78 -5.70
C HIS A 303 -2.71 -26.00 -5.66
N GLU A 304 -3.87 -25.91 -6.32
CA GLU A 304 -4.91 -26.95 -6.30
C GLU A 304 -5.31 -27.35 -4.85
N GLY A 305 -5.37 -26.36 -3.95
CA GLY A 305 -5.69 -26.56 -2.54
C GLY A 305 -4.56 -27.16 -1.68
N SER A 306 -3.42 -27.52 -2.29
CA SER A 306 -2.25 -28.00 -1.56
C SER A 306 -1.33 -26.85 -1.18
N LEU A 307 -0.88 -26.82 0.08
CA LEU A 307 0.06 -25.81 0.57
C LEU A 307 1.40 -25.92 -0.18
N LEU A 308 1.84 -24.80 -0.77
CA LEU A 308 3.15 -24.69 -1.42
C LEU A 308 4.19 -24.03 -0.53
N VAL A 309 3.82 -22.91 0.07
CA VAL A 309 4.68 -22.15 0.98
C VAL A 309 3.83 -21.41 2.00
N GLU A 310 4.32 -21.32 3.22
CA GLU A 310 3.72 -20.57 4.31
C GLU A 310 4.75 -19.59 4.86
N LEU A 311 4.36 -18.32 4.96
CA LEU A 311 5.08 -17.39 5.80
C LEU A 311 4.80 -17.78 7.25
N LYS A 312 5.81 -18.34 7.91
CA LYS A 312 5.71 -18.69 9.32
C LYS A 312 5.44 -17.41 10.13
N PRO A 313 4.51 -17.45 11.10
CA PRO A 313 4.29 -16.31 12.00
C PRO A 313 5.62 -15.95 12.64
N ARG A 314 6.08 -14.72 12.45
CA ARG A 314 7.11 -14.17 13.32
C ARG A 314 6.36 -13.65 14.54
N PRO A 315 6.58 -14.23 15.74
CA PRO A 315 5.82 -13.87 16.95
C PRO A 315 5.90 -12.38 17.31
N ASP A 316 6.81 -11.65 16.67
CA ASP A 316 7.07 -10.25 16.90
C ASP A 316 7.34 -9.58 15.54
N CYS A 317 6.34 -9.58 14.66
CA CYS A 317 6.29 -8.60 13.57
C CYS A 317 6.00 -7.25 14.22
N PRO A 318 7.00 -6.36 14.37
CA PRO A 318 6.76 -5.06 14.96
C PRO A 318 5.83 -4.27 14.03
N GLU A 319 4.97 -3.42 14.61
CA GLU A 319 4.19 -2.45 13.84
C GLU A 319 5.07 -1.44 13.10
N GLU A 320 6.35 -1.35 13.50
CA GLU A 320 7.38 -0.51 12.92
C GLU A 320 8.26 -1.30 11.98
N TYR A 321 8.85 -0.60 11.01
CA TYR A 321 9.94 -1.12 10.19
C TYR A 321 11.18 -1.36 11.06
N ASP A 322 11.25 -2.45 11.81
CA ASP A 322 12.41 -2.75 12.66
C ASP A 322 13.61 -3.18 11.80
N TRP A 323 14.45 -2.19 11.45
CA TRP A 323 15.67 -2.36 10.66
C TRP A 323 16.75 -3.15 11.39
N ASP A 324 16.75 -3.19 12.74
CA ASP A 324 17.73 -3.98 13.49
C ASP A 324 17.49 -5.49 13.29
N ARG A 325 16.23 -5.89 13.05
CA ARG A 325 15.86 -7.26 12.70
C ARG A 325 16.07 -7.62 11.23
N ALA A 326 16.25 -6.63 10.35
CA ALA A 326 16.41 -6.83 8.91
C ALA A 326 17.85 -7.24 8.50
N THR A 327 18.82 -7.15 9.42
CA THR A 327 20.25 -7.41 9.17
C THR A 327 20.74 -8.79 9.66
N LEU A 328 19.83 -9.68 10.08
CA LEU A 328 20.10 -11.07 10.52
C LEU A 328 19.56 -12.11 9.55
#